data_AF-A0A6B3HTJ0-F1
#
_entry.id   AF-A0A6B3HTJ0-F1
#
_cell.length_a   1.000
_cell.length_b   1.000
_cell.length_c   1.000
_cell.angle_alpha   90.00
_cell.angle_beta   90.00
_cell.angle_gamma   90.00
#
_symmetry.space_group_name_H-M   'P 1'
#
loop_
_entity.id
_entity.type
_entity.pdbx_description
1 polymer ?
#
loop_
_entity_poly.entity_id
_entity_poly.type
_entity_poly.pdbx_seq_one_letter_code
_entity_poly.pdbx_strand_id
1 'polypeptide(L)'
;KYLNTPETPVYKKSQVLYGIDLAKKDIAKASRAVVVEGYTDVMACHLAGVTTAIATCGTAFGNDHIKILRRLLMDNGSARVIFTFDGDSAG
;
A
#
# COMPACT_ATOMS: atom_id res chain seq x y z
N LYS A 1 17.72 5.17 -0.80
CA LYS A 1 16.98 5.77 -1.94
C LYS A 1 16.87 4.74 -3.05
N TYR A 2 15.66 4.40 -3.48
CA TYR A 2 15.40 3.37 -4.50
C TYR A 2 15.17 4.00 -5.88
N LEU A 3 15.63 3.32 -6.94
CA LEU A 3 15.30 3.68 -8.31
C LEU A 3 14.08 2.88 -8.76
N ASN A 4 13.03 3.59 -9.19
CA ASN A 4 11.81 2.96 -9.71
C ASN A 4 11.74 3.15 -11.22
N THR A 5 11.03 2.24 -11.89
CA THR A 5 10.67 2.36 -13.30
C THR A 5 10.08 3.75 -13.58
N PRO A 6 10.48 4.42 -14.68
CA PRO A 6 9.85 5.67 -15.10
C PRO A 6 8.36 5.46 -15.43
N GLU A 7 7.61 6.54 -15.60
CA GLU A 7 6.23 6.47 -16.06
C GLU A 7 6.14 5.77 -17.42
N THR A 8 5.23 4.81 -17.55
CA THR A 8 4.93 4.12 -18.81
C THR A 8 3.42 3.91 -18.95
N PRO A 9 2.89 3.52 -20.12
CA PRO A 9 1.47 3.22 -20.27
C PRO A 9 0.92 2.19 -19.27
N VAL A 10 1.78 1.28 -18.78
CA VAL A 10 1.43 0.21 -17.84
C VAL A 10 1.97 0.43 -16.42
N TYR A 11 2.82 1.44 -16.21
CA TYR A 11 3.42 1.74 -14.91
C TYR A 11 3.21 3.21 -14.58
N LYS A 12 2.24 3.46 -13.69
CA LYS A 12 1.93 4.80 -13.18
C LYS A 12 2.20 4.86 -11.69
N LYS A 13 3.20 5.63 -11.25
CA LYS A 13 3.61 5.64 -9.83
C LYS A 13 2.47 6.05 -8.90
N SER A 14 1.54 6.88 -9.37
CA SER A 14 0.35 7.30 -8.61
C SER A 14 -0.70 6.20 -8.39
N GLN A 15 -0.52 5.03 -9.01
CA GLN A 15 -1.46 3.91 -8.97
C GLN A 15 -0.79 2.62 -8.49
N VAL A 16 0.52 2.48 -8.62
CA VAL A 16 1.24 1.26 -8.26
C VAL A 16 1.48 1.22 -6.75
N LEU A 17 1.06 0.11 -6.14
CA LEU A 17 1.30 -0.22 -4.73
C LEU A 17 2.09 -1.53 -4.66
N TYR A 18 3.26 -1.48 -4.04
CA TYR A 18 4.08 -2.66 -3.81
C TYR A 18 3.41 -3.61 -2.80
N GLY A 19 3.49 -4.91 -3.03
CA GLY A 19 2.91 -5.97 -2.19
C GLY A 19 1.40 -6.17 -2.34
N ILE A 20 0.73 -5.39 -3.20
CA ILE A 20 -0.73 -5.45 -3.38
C ILE A 20 -1.21 -6.80 -3.91
N ASP A 21 -0.40 -7.48 -4.72
CA ASP A 21 -0.69 -8.79 -5.30
C ASP A 21 -0.75 -9.89 -4.24
N LEU A 22 0.13 -9.80 -3.23
CA LEU A 22 0.15 -10.67 -2.05
C LEU A 22 -0.98 -10.30 -1.08
N ALA A 23 -1.18 -8.99 -0.85
CA ALA A 23 -2.07 -8.49 0.19
C ALA A 23 -3.56 -8.51 -0.18
N LYS A 24 -3.92 -8.49 -1.47
CA LYS A 24 -5.32 -8.27 -1.93
C LYS A 24 -6.37 -9.17 -1.27
N LYS A 25 -6.06 -10.46 -1.09
CA LYS A 25 -7.01 -11.44 -0.51
C LYS A 25 -7.25 -11.15 0.96
N ASP A 26 -6.18 -10.87 1.69
CA ASP A 26 -6.23 -10.62 3.12
C ASP A 26 -6.79 -9.23 3.43
N ILE A 27 -6.53 -8.24 2.57
CA ILE A 27 -7.16 -6.91 2.64
C ILE A 27 -8.69 -7.04 2.53
N ALA A 28 -9.18 -7.78 1.54
CA ALA A 28 -10.61 -7.99 1.36
C ALA A 28 -11.22 -8.75 2.55
N LYS A 29 -10.58 -9.84 2.99
CA LYS A 29 -11.06 -10.67 4.11
C LYS A 29 -11.08 -9.90 5.43
N ALA A 30 -10.02 -9.16 5.74
CA ALA A 30 -9.89 -8.43 6.99
C ALA A 30 -10.55 -7.04 6.94
N SER A 31 -10.98 -6.58 5.76
CA SER A 31 -11.41 -5.20 5.52
C SER A 31 -10.40 -4.18 6.06
N ARG A 32 -9.11 -4.47 5.90
CA ARG A 32 -8.02 -3.69 6.47
C ARG A 32 -6.80 -3.66 5.55
N ALA A 33 -6.21 -2.49 5.38
CA ALA A 33 -4.91 -2.31 4.74
C ALA A 33 -3.95 -1.57 5.67
N VAL A 34 -2.66 -1.90 5.57
CA VAL A 34 -1.59 -1.21 6.29
C VAL A 34 -0.67 -0.58 5.25
N VAL A 35 -0.53 0.74 5.28
CA VAL A 35 0.34 1.50 4.37
C VAL A 35 1.62 1.82 5.12
N VAL A 36 2.74 1.30 4.62
CA VAL A 36 4.11 1.50 5.15
C VAL A 36 4.95 2.34 4.18
N GLU A 37 6.10 2.82 4.63
CA GLU A 37 6.96 3.72 3.84
C GLU A 37 7.61 3.04 2.63
N GLY A 38 8.17 1.86 2.84
CA GLY A 38 9.13 1.27 1.91
C GLY A 38 8.89 -0.21 1.61
N TYR A 39 9.60 -0.68 0.59
CA TYR A 39 9.52 -2.06 0.14
C TYR A 39 9.95 -3.05 1.22
N THR A 40 11.01 -2.72 1.97
CA THR A 40 11.53 -3.55 3.06
C THR A 40 10.54 -3.67 4.21
N ASP A 41 9.76 -2.61 4.48
CA ASP A 41 8.78 -2.61 5.55
C ASP A 41 7.61 -3.51 5.18
N VAL A 42 7.19 -3.50 3.90
CA VAL A 42 6.21 -4.48 3.40
C VAL A 42 6.73 -5.89 3.57
N MET A 43 7.98 -6.16 3.17
CA MET A 43 8.58 -7.50 3.33
C MET A 43 8.61 -7.93 4.81
N ALA A 44 9.04 -7.04 5.71
CA ALA A 44 9.10 -7.31 7.15
C ALA A 44 7.70 -7.53 7.74
N CYS A 45 6.71 -6.70 7.38
CA CYS A 45 5.32 -6.85 7.79
C CYS A 45 4.76 -8.21 7.37
N HIS A 46 4.93 -8.60 6.11
CA HIS A 46 4.44 -9.88 5.61
C HIS A 46 5.12 -11.06 6.32
N LEU A 47 6.44 -11.00 6.54
CA LEU A 47 7.16 -12.02 7.32
C LEU A 47 6.69 -12.10 8.78
N ALA A 48 6.29 -10.97 9.37
CA ALA A 48 5.72 -10.89 10.72
C ALA A 48 4.22 -11.26 10.78
N GLY A 49 3.61 -11.67 9.66
CA GLY A 49 2.20 -12.05 9.57
C GLY A 49 1.21 -10.89 9.35
N VAL A 50 1.70 -9.66 9.17
CA VAL A 50 0.90 -8.51 8.74
C VAL A 50 0.81 -8.53 7.20
N THR A 51 0.03 -9.48 6.68
CA THR A 51 -0.08 -9.75 5.24
C THR A 51 -0.91 -8.71 4.46
N THR A 52 -1.48 -7.72 5.16
CA THR A 52 -2.23 -6.61 4.56
C THR A 52 -1.37 -5.38 4.27
N ALA A 53 -0.05 -5.47 4.45
CA ALA A 53 0.87 -4.36 4.27
C ALA A 53 1.18 -4.08 2.79
N ILE A 54 1.23 -2.80 2.43
CA ILE A 54 1.51 -2.27 1.09
C ILE A 54 2.29 -0.96 1.18
N ALA A 55 3.03 -0.58 0.13
CA ALA A 55 3.79 0.68 0.06
C ALA A 55 3.64 1.37 -1.30
N THR A 56 3.85 2.68 -1.35
CA THR A 56 3.92 3.42 -2.62
C THR A 56 5.29 3.26 -3.29
N CYS A 57 5.33 3.37 -4.61
CA CYS A 57 6.58 3.19 -5.36
C CYS A 57 7.30 4.52 -5.64
N GLY A 58 7.86 5.14 -4.59
CA GLY A 58 8.67 6.37 -4.69
C GLY A 58 7.85 7.61 -5.04
N THR A 59 6.66 7.71 -4.43
CA THR A 59 5.76 8.87 -4.49
C THR A 59 4.99 8.95 -3.19
N ALA A 60 4.44 10.12 -2.87
CA ALA A 60 3.47 10.24 -1.77
C ALA A 60 2.22 9.39 -2.05
N PHE A 61 1.61 8.88 -0.98
CA PHE A 61 0.30 8.25 -1.03
C PHE A 61 -0.76 9.30 -1.40
N GLY A 62 -1.78 8.93 -2.18
CA GLY A 62 -2.65 9.92 -2.80
C GLY A 62 -3.94 9.35 -3.35
N ASN A 63 -4.74 10.22 -3.98
CA ASN A 63 -6.12 9.92 -4.37
C ASN A 63 -6.28 8.70 -5.27
N ASP A 64 -5.36 8.49 -6.22
CA ASP A 64 -5.44 7.36 -7.13
C ASP A 64 -5.11 6.03 -6.44
N HIS A 65 -4.20 6.03 -5.46
CA HIS A 65 -3.98 4.89 -4.57
C HIS A 65 -5.24 4.59 -3.74
N ILE A 66 -5.91 5.61 -3.20
CA ILE A 66 -7.16 5.46 -2.44
C ILE A 66 -8.25 4.79 -3.28
N LYS A 67 -8.42 5.19 -4.55
CA LYS A 67 -9.42 4.58 -5.45
C LYS A 67 -9.17 3.08 -5.64
N ILE A 68 -7.92 2.68 -5.78
CA ILE A 68 -7.54 1.27 -5.92
C ILE A 68 -7.81 0.52 -4.62
N LEU A 69 -7.37 1.08 -3.49
CA LEU A 69 -7.53 0.45 -2.18
C LEU A 69 -9.01 0.29 -1.79
N ARG A 70 -9.83 1.29 -2.09
CA ARG A 70 -11.27 1.28 -1.85
C ARG A 70 -11.98 0.14 -2.58
N ARG A 71 -11.55 -0.17 -3.82
CA ARG A 71 -12.06 -1.33 -4.58
C ARG A 71 -11.71 -2.65 -3.90
N LEU A 72 -10.50 -2.76 -3.34
CA LEU A 72 -10.09 -3.95 -2.58
C LEU A 72 -10.82 -4.11 -1.25
N LEU A 73 -11.20 -2.99 -0.64
CA LEU A 73 -11.98 -2.94 0.60
C LEU A 73 -13.50 -3.11 0.38
N MET A 74 -13.93 -3.40 -0.85
CA MET A 74 -15.32 -3.70 -1.24
C MET A 74 -16.34 -2.63 -0.81
N ASP A 75 -15.95 -1.35 -0.78
CA ASP A 75 -16.80 -0.24 -0.30
C ASP A 75 -17.41 -0.47 1.09
N ASN A 76 -16.77 -1.31 1.92
CA ASN A 76 -17.21 -1.57 3.28
C ASN A 76 -16.99 -0.32 4.15
N GLY A 77 -18.06 0.28 4.66
CA GLY A 77 -18.01 1.46 5.53
C GLY A 77 -17.28 1.24 6.87
N SER A 78 -17.00 -0.01 7.24
CA SER A 78 -16.20 -0.38 8.42
C SER A 78 -14.73 -0.66 8.10
N ALA A 79 -14.33 -0.54 6.84
CA ALA A 79 -12.97 -0.78 6.40
C ALA A 79 -11.97 0.20 7.03
N ARG A 80 -10.76 -0.29 7.29
CA ARG A 80 -9.69 0.51 7.93
C ARG A 80 -8.46 0.60 7.05
N VAL A 81 -7.92 1.81 6.92
CA VAL A 81 -6.60 2.04 6.36
C VAL A 81 -5.72 2.55 7.49
N ILE A 82 -4.67 1.80 7.81
CA ILE A 82 -3.71 2.15 8.86
C ILE A 82 -2.47 2.67 8.16
N PHE A 83 -2.03 3.87 8.53
CA PHE A 83 -0.75 4.42 8.06
C PHE A 83 0.30 4.22 9.15
N THR A 84 1.44 3.66 8.75
CA THR A 84 2.61 3.44 9.61
C THR A 84 3.80 4.07 8.90
N PHE A 85 3.94 5.37 9.11
CA PHE A 85 5.10 6.15 8.69
C PHE A 85 6.07 6.27 9.86
N ASP A 86 7.34 6.42 9.55
CA ASP A 86 8.37 6.66 10.55
C ASP A 86 8.11 8.02 11.20
N GLY A 87 8.50 8.17 12.48
CA GLY A 87 8.25 9.38 13.27
C GLY A 87 9.12 10.58 12.89
N ASP A 88 9.50 10.70 11.61
CA ASP A 88 10.15 11.88 11.09
C ASP A 88 9.11 12.93 10.67
N SER A 89 9.58 14.12 10.27
CA SER A 89 8.71 15.24 9.92
C SER A 89 7.82 14.99 8.68
N ALA A 90 7.94 13.84 8.01
CA ALA A 90 7.08 13.44 6.90
C ALA A 90 5.90 12.53 7.32
N GLY A 91 5.87 12.03 8.56
CA GLY A 91 4.82 11.17 9.12
C GLY A 91 3.59 11.89 9.67
#